data_AF-A0AA43L1M5-F1
#
_entry.id   AF-A0AA43L1M5-F1
#
_cell.length_a   1.000
_cell.length_b   1.000
_cell.length_c   1.000
_cell.angle_alpha   90.00
_cell.angle_beta   90.00
_cell.angle_gamma   90.00
#
_symmetry.space_group_name_H-M   'P 1'
#
loop_
_entity.id
_entity.type
_entity.pdbx_description
1 polymer ?
#
loop_
_entity_poly.entity_id
_entity_poly.type
_entity_poly.pdbx_seq_one_letter_code
_entity_poly.pdbx_strand_id
1 'polypeptide(L)'
;MNKLLSANKTLDNYKIVDIVKYLAAIMVIYVHCNQGVPSEGLNYFFKQIVCRIAVPFFFISSAYFVRRGQAKNPDYLKNYLKGSIKSYLLWSFVFIPIGLNWLQQNFAIPRMLLPFALLFGLFHVGVYYHLWYIPAMILSLFSIDKLLKHFSYKIIFLIAIPLYLFGSLETYYGLLPNGWLKDFFDLIINIFFTTRSGLLFGMIFIAIGFFIYDYQEKLKAFVKYIPLLTILFASLLIAEGMLLYQVPKLDMNFLIMLVPFSFCFFLWVLAFPKIPHFETKKIRELSKYYYFVHTVCIVIVEEITKTLHFDLLITKVINFLIILLLTHLLSLLFIKIQARKTSGLSAVAAVILGAFITAIFSGLFYHLKPADIIIRFEWVHCLWFFISFNIYFLLILKQRKTPVFSFAIKKLLA
;
A
#
# COMPACT_ATOMS: atom_id res chain seq x y z
N MET A 1 5.84 -35.59 -10.93
CA MET A 1 6.74 -34.50 -10.47
C MET A 1 7.74 -34.05 -11.53
N ASN A 2 8.30 -34.93 -12.38
CA ASN A 2 9.32 -34.57 -13.38
C ASN A 2 8.82 -33.77 -14.60
N LYS A 3 7.51 -33.79 -14.92
CA LYS A 3 6.91 -32.96 -15.99
C LYS A 3 6.59 -31.52 -15.57
N LEU A 4 6.62 -31.20 -14.27
CA LEU A 4 6.39 -29.84 -13.75
C LEU A 4 7.68 -28.99 -13.73
N LEU A 5 8.85 -29.63 -13.84
CA LEU A 5 10.16 -28.98 -13.80
C LEU A 5 10.70 -28.60 -15.20
N SER A 6 9.99 -28.94 -16.28
CA SER A 6 10.36 -28.57 -17.65
C SER A 6 9.62 -27.34 -18.18
N ALA A 7 8.82 -26.66 -17.36
CA ALA A 7 7.90 -25.62 -17.80
C ALA A 7 8.45 -24.21 -17.51
N ASN A 8 8.69 -23.46 -18.59
CA ASN A 8 9.21 -22.10 -18.70
C ASN A 8 10.64 -21.84 -18.21
N LYS A 9 11.58 -21.78 -19.17
CA LYS A 9 12.93 -21.23 -18.99
C LYS A 9 12.96 -19.68 -19.01
N THR A 10 11.81 -19.02 -19.03
CA THR A 10 11.69 -17.57 -19.20
C THR A 10 11.18 -16.89 -17.92
N LEU A 11 11.81 -15.78 -17.54
CA LEU A 11 11.46 -14.94 -16.38
C LEU A 11 10.59 -13.77 -16.84
N ASP A 12 9.43 -14.06 -17.41
CA ASP A 12 8.58 -13.10 -18.11
C ASP A 12 7.08 -13.25 -17.83
N ASN A 13 6.70 -14.01 -16.79
CA ASN A 13 5.29 -14.21 -16.44
C ASN A 13 4.68 -12.99 -15.69
N TYR A 14 4.59 -11.85 -16.38
CA TYR A 14 4.09 -10.60 -15.82
C TYR A 14 2.60 -10.62 -15.46
N LYS A 15 1.82 -11.52 -16.09
CA LYS A 15 0.41 -11.71 -15.75
C LYS A 15 0.24 -12.28 -14.34
N ILE A 16 1.08 -13.23 -13.92
CA ILE A 16 1.06 -13.71 -12.53
C ILE A 16 1.51 -12.61 -11.56
N VAL A 17 2.51 -11.80 -11.95
CA VAL A 17 2.91 -10.65 -11.11
C VAL A 17 1.73 -9.69 -10.85
N ASP A 18 0.91 -9.39 -11.87
CA ASP A 18 -0.28 -8.56 -11.70
C ASP A 18 -1.32 -9.18 -10.74
N ILE A 19 -1.52 -10.50 -10.81
CA ILE A 19 -2.43 -11.21 -9.90
C ILE A 19 -1.90 -11.17 -8.47
N VAL A 20 -0.60 -11.43 -8.27
CA VAL A 20 0.00 -11.41 -6.94
C VAL A 20 0.01 -9.98 -6.37
N LYS A 21 0.18 -8.93 -7.19
CA LYS A 21 -0.02 -7.53 -6.74
C LYS A 21 -1.43 -7.28 -6.22
N TYR A 22 -2.44 -7.84 -6.86
CA TYR A 22 -3.82 -7.70 -6.42
C TYR A 22 -4.08 -8.45 -5.10
N LEU A 23 -3.55 -9.66 -4.95
CA LEU A 23 -3.59 -10.41 -3.69
C LEU A 23 -2.82 -9.66 -2.57
N ALA A 24 -1.65 -9.11 -2.88
CA ALA A 24 -0.86 -8.29 -1.96
C ALA A 24 -1.63 -7.01 -1.55
N ALA A 25 -2.38 -6.40 -2.46
CA ALA A 25 -3.24 -5.26 -2.12
C ALA A 25 -4.33 -5.65 -1.10
N ILE A 26 -4.94 -6.83 -1.27
CA ILE A 26 -5.91 -7.38 -0.29
C ILE A 26 -5.24 -7.65 1.06
N MET A 27 -4.02 -8.20 1.07
CA MET A 27 -3.23 -8.38 2.29
C MET A 27 -2.93 -7.06 3.01
N VAL A 28 -2.63 -5.99 2.28
CA VAL A 28 -2.47 -4.64 2.87
C VAL A 28 -3.75 -4.17 3.54
N ILE A 29 -4.91 -4.40 2.91
CA ILE A 29 -6.21 -4.06 3.53
C ILE A 29 -6.40 -4.85 4.82
N TYR A 30 -6.11 -6.16 4.81
CA TYR A 30 -6.20 -7.01 6.00
C TYR A 30 -5.29 -6.52 7.14
N VAL A 31 -4.08 -6.00 6.82
CA VAL A 31 -3.17 -5.39 7.80
C VAL A 31 -3.76 -4.13 8.45
N HIS A 32 -4.63 -3.40 7.77
CA HIS A 32 -5.21 -2.17 8.29
C HIS A 32 -6.59 -2.34 8.92
N CYS A 33 -7.27 -3.46 8.72
CA CYS A 33 -8.52 -3.76 9.41
C CYS A 33 -8.29 -4.17 10.87
N ASN A 34 -9.28 -3.90 11.72
CA ASN A 34 -9.37 -4.55 13.03
C ASN A 34 -9.70 -6.03 12.83
N GLN A 35 -9.00 -6.89 13.60
CA GLN A 35 -9.01 -8.37 13.64
C GLN A 35 -9.92 -9.02 12.57
N GLY A 36 -9.37 -9.68 11.53
CA GLY A 36 -10.17 -10.31 10.47
C GLY A 36 -10.63 -11.74 10.78
N VAL A 37 -10.09 -12.36 11.84
CA VAL A 37 -10.44 -13.71 12.32
C VAL A 37 -10.69 -13.65 13.84
N PRO A 38 -11.64 -14.43 14.39
CA PRO A 38 -11.94 -14.40 15.83
C PRO A 38 -10.77 -14.74 16.76
N SER A 39 -9.95 -15.73 16.38
CA SER A 39 -8.78 -16.17 17.16
C SER A 39 -7.63 -15.17 17.07
N GLU A 40 -7.12 -14.74 18.22
CA GLU A 40 -5.99 -13.81 18.32
C GLU A 40 -4.72 -14.37 17.65
N GLY A 41 -4.40 -15.64 17.91
CA GLY A 41 -3.23 -16.32 17.33
C GLY A 41 -3.34 -16.43 15.80
N LEU A 42 -4.50 -16.82 15.27
CA LEU A 42 -4.71 -16.85 13.82
C LEU A 42 -4.67 -15.45 13.21
N ASN A 43 -5.27 -14.47 13.88
CA ASN A 43 -5.23 -13.09 13.41
C ASN A 43 -3.79 -12.55 13.39
N TYR A 44 -2.99 -12.83 14.41
CA TYR A 44 -1.57 -12.51 14.42
C TYR A 44 -0.83 -13.21 13.28
N PHE A 45 -1.02 -14.52 13.10
CA PHE A 45 -0.38 -15.27 12.02
C PHE A 45 -0.66 -14.63 10.65
N PHE A 46 -1.93 -14.35 10.33
CA PHE A 46 -2.26 -13.72 9.06
C PHE A 46 -1.75 -12.28 8.96
N LYS A 47 -1.98 -11.46 9.98
CA LYS A 47 -1.68 -10.02 9.95
C LYS A 47 -0.18 -9.72 10.00
N GLN A 48 0.53 -10.44 10.87
CA GLN A 48 1.91 -10.17 11.24
C GLN A 48 2.93 -11.08 10.57
N ILE A 49 2.52 -12.18 9.95
CA ILE A 49 3.44 -13.08 9.21
C ILE A 49 3.07 -13.09 7.74
N VAL A 50 1.87 -13.58 7.39
CA VAL A 50 1.48 -13.80 5.98
C VAL A 50 1.35 -12.48 5.22
N CYS A 51 0.59 -11.51 5.76
CA CYS A 51 0.32 -10.27 5.05
C CYS A 51 1.55 -9.34 4.98
N ARG A 52 2.59 -9.59 5.77
CA ARG A 52 3.86 -8.84 5.71
C ARG A 52 4.65 -9.09 4.43
N ILE A 53 4.29 -10.10 3.65
CA ILE A 53 4.81 -10.36 2.30
C ILE A 53 4.45 -9.24 1.31
N ALA A 54 3.31 -8.55 1.51
CA ALA A 54 2.74 -7.67 0.50
C ALA A 54 3.64 -6.48 0.13
N VAL A 55 4.15 -5.76 1.15
CA VAL A 55 4.94 -4.53 0.93
C VAL A 55 6.29 -4.83 0.26
N PRO A 56 7.10 -5.81 0.71
CA PRO A 56 8.29 -6.28 -0.01
C PRO A 56 8.01 -6.63 -1.47
N PHE A 57 6.91 -7.35 -1.73
CA PHE A 57 6.53 -7.72 -3.10
C PHE A 57 6.28 -6.48 -3.97
N PHE A 58 5.61 -5.46 -3.43
CA PHE A 58 5.41 -4.18 -4.14
C PHE A 58 6.72 -3.43 -4.40
N PHE A 59 7.66 -3.39 -3.45
CA PHE A 59 8.99 -2.80 -3.66
C PHE A 59 9.75 -3.53 -4.77
N ILE A 60 9.92 -4.86 -4.65
CA ILE A 60 10.66 -5.67 -5.62
C ILE A 60 10.04 -5.55 -7.00
N SER A 61 8.70 -5.67 -7.11
CA SER A 61 8.04 -5.60 -8.40
C SER A 61 8.15 -4.22 -9.04
N SER A 62 8.00 -3.14 -8.26
CA SER A 62 8.17 -1.78 -8.78
C SER A 62 9.60 -1.56 -9.27
N ALA A 63 10.59 -1.99 -8.50
CA ALA A 63 12.00 -1.92 -8.87
C ALA A 63 12.29 -2.70 -10.16
N TYR A 64 11.86 -3.96 -10.24
CA TYR A 64 12.05 -4.80 -11.42
C TYR A 64 11.50 -4.14 -12.69
N PHE A 65 10.26 -3.63 -12.65
CA PHE A 65 9.66 -2.99 -13.83
C PHE A 65 10.23 -1.61 -14.13
N VAL A 66 10.69 -0.87 -13.13
CA VAL A 66 11.43 0.38 -13.34
C VAL A 66 12.75 0.11 -14.05
N ARG A 67 13.53 -0.85 -13.57
CA ARG A 67 14.79 -1.24 -14.19
C ARG A 67 14.61 -1.75 -15.62
N ARG A 68 13.58 -2.56 -15.85
CA ARG A 68 13.17 -2.98 -17.19
C ARG A 68 12.80 -1.81 -18.10
N GLY A 69 12.13 -0.81 -17.56
CA GLY A 69 11.82 0.43 -18.28
C GLY A 69 13.09 1.21 -18.64
N GLN A 70 14.04 1.33 -17.70
CA GLN A 70 15.32 2.01 -17.91
C GLN A 70 16.15 1.37 -19.02
N ALA A 71 16.15 0.04 -19.13
CA ALA A 71 16.85 -0.67 -20.21
C ALA A 71 16.32 -0.33 -21.61
N LYS A 72 15.08 0.17 -21.71
CA LYS A 72 14.48 0.61 -22.98
C LYS A 72 14.52 2.13 -23.17
N ASN A 73 14.48 2.89 -22.08
CA ASN A 73 14.47 4.34 -22.08
C ASN A 73 15.22 4.85 -20.83
N PRO A 74 16.40 5.48 -20.97
CA PRO A 74 17.17 6.00 -19.83
C PRO A 74 16.39 6.99 -18.93
N ASP A 75 15.47 7.76 -19.51
CA ASP A 75 14.62 8.72 -18.78
C ASP A 75 13.44 8.06 -18.05
N TYR A 76 13.26 6.74 -18.17
CA TYR A 76 12.13 6.03 -17.59
C TYR A 76 12.04 6.24 -16.07
N LEU A 77 13.15 6.13 -15.35
CA LEU A 77 13.16 6.33 -13.90
C LEU A 77 12.73 7.76 -13.54
N LYS A 78 13.30 8.77 -14.22
CA LYS A 78 12.94 10.18 -14.00
C LYS A 78 11.44 10.42 -14.19
N ASN A 79 10.88 9.89 -15.27
CA ASN A 79 9.46 10.01 -15.57
C ASN A 79 8.59 9.23 -14.57
N TYR A 80 9.03 8.05 -14.16
CA TYR A 80 8.36 7.25 -13.13
C TYR A 80 8.32 7.98 -11.79
N LEU A 81 9.47 8.50 -11.31
CA LEU A 81 9.56 9.27 -10.08
C LEU A 81 8.69 10.54 -10.15
N LYS A 82 8.72 11.29 -11.25
CA LYS A 82 7.86 12.46 -11.46
C LYS A 82 6.36 12.10 -11.36
N GLY A 83 5.96 11.00 -11.99
CA GLY A 83 4.59 10.49 -11.93
C GLY A 83 4.19 10.07 -10.51
N SER A 84 5.07 9.36 -9.81
CA SER A 84 4.87 8.92 -8.42
C SER A 84 4.78 10.09 -7.46
N ILE A 85 5.65 11.10 -7.58
CA ILE A 85 5.62 12.34 -6.78
C ILE A 85 4.30 13.09 -7.03
N LYS A 86 3.90 13.27 -8.30
CA LYS A 86 2.62 13.94 -8.62
C LYS A 86 1.42 13.20 -8.01
N SER A 87 1.41 11.88 -8.13
CA SER A 87 0.35 11.05 -7.51
C SER A 87 0.38 11.17 -5.99
N TYR A 88 1.56 11.11 -5.38
CA TYR A 88 1.73 11.21 -3.93
C TYR A 88 1.27 12.55 -3.38
N LEU A 89 1.65 13.67 -4.00
CA LEU A 89 1.22 15.00 -3.59
C LEU A 89 -0.29 15.17 -3.72
N LEU A 90 -0.89 14.65 -4.80
CA LEU A 90 -2.35 14.68 -4.98
C LEU A 90 -3.07 13.93 -3.87
N TRP A 91 -2.66 12.68 -3.59
CA TRP A 91 -3.29 11.89 -2.53
C TRP A 91 -2.99 12.43 -1.15
N SER A 92 -1.78 12.92 -0.90
CA SER A 92 -1.43 13.59 0.35
C SER A 92 -2.35 14.78 0.59
N PHE A 93 -2.57 15.65 -0.41
CA PHE A 93 -3.49 16.77 -0.31
C PHE A 93 -4.91 16.34 0.06
N VAL A 94 -5.44 15.31 -0.59
CA VAL A 94 -6.75 14.72 -0.27
C VAL A 94 -6.82 14.26 1.19
N PHE A 95 -5.74 13.68 1.71
CA PHE A 95 -5.69 13.14 3.07
C PHE A 95 -5.23 14.17 4.13
N ILE A 96 -4.82 15.40 3.78
CA ILE A 96 -4.37 16.42 4.77
C ILE A 96 -5.36 16.61 5.93
N PRO A 97 -6.68 16.81 5.70
CA PRO A 97 -7.63 17.05 6.79
C PRO A 97 -7.69 15.88 7.79
N ILE A 98 -7.52 14.66 7.29
CA ILE A 98 -7.49 13.42 8.07
C ILE A 98 -6.13 13.27 8.76
N GLY A 99 -5.05 13.52 8.02
CA GLY A 99 -3.66 13.33 8.42
C GLY A 99 -3.19 14.23 9.55
N LEU A 100 -3.50 15.53 9.51
CA LEU A 100 -3.09 16.48 10.55
C LEU A 100 -3.63 16.11 11.93
N ASN A 101 -4.91 15.73 11.98
CA ASN A 101 -5.56 15.30 13.21
C ASN A 101 -5.02 13.95 13.68
N TRP A 102 -4.80 13.01 12.75
CA TRP A 102 -4.16 11.72 13.06
C TRP A 102 -2.77 11.93 13.68
N LEU A 103 -1.95 12.83 13.10
CA LEU A 103 -0.63 13.19 13.63
C LEU A 103 -0.73 13.77 15.05
N GLN A 104 -1.67 14.70 15.29
CA GLN A 104 -1.86 15.32 16.59
C GLN A 104 -2.24 14.28 17.67
N GLN A 105 -3.13 13.34 17.34
CA GLN A 105 -3.64 12.35 18.29
C GLN A 105 -2.67 11.20 18.55
N ASN A 106 -1.98 10.70 17.52
CA ASN A 106 -1.13 9.50 17.64
C ASN A 106 0.31 9.81 18.07
N PHE A 107 0.79 11.04 17.82
CA PHE A 107 2.15 11.45 18.17
C PHE A 107 2.22 12.55 19.23
N ALA A 108 1.07 12.91 19.84
CA ALA A 108 0.96 13.94 20.88
C ALA A 108 1.65 15.27 20.50
N ILE A 109 1.65 15.61 19.20
CA ILE A 109 2.39 16.76 18.69
C ILE A 109 1.64 18.06 19.04
N PRO A 110 2.31 19.04 19.69
CA PRO A 110 1.73 20.36 19.94
C PRO A 110 1.23 21.01 18.65
N ARG A 111 0.08 21.70 18.70
CA ARG A 111 -0.56 22.31 17.51
C ARG A 111 0.37 23.24 16.73
N MET A 112 1.27 23.94 17.41
CA MET A 112 2.26 24.83 16.79
C MET A 112 3.25 24.10 15.88
N LEU A 113 3.50 22.82 16.14
CA LEU A 113 4.43 21.99 15.37
C LEU A 113 3.74 21.23 14.23
N LEU A 114 2.42 21.36 14.06
CA LEU A 114 1.68 20.68 12.99
C LEU A 114 2.20 20.97 11.57
N PRO A 115 2.65 22.19 11.20
CA PRO A 115 3.26 22.42 9.89
C PRO A 115 4.55 21.61 9.69
N PHE A 116 5.38 21.51 10.72
CA PHE A 116 6.61 20.70 10.69
C PHE A 116 6.29 19.21 10.67
N ALA A 117 5.30 18.77 11.45
CA ALA A 117 4.82 17.39 11.45
C ALA A 117 4.23 16.97 10.09
N LEU A 118 3.54 17.89 9.41
CA LEU A 118 3.03 17.65 8.06
C LEU A 118 4.19 17.50 7.06
N LEU A 119 5.21 18.37 7.15
CA LEU A 119 6.40 18.28 6.30
C LEU A 119 7.16 16.98 6.55
N PHE A 120 7.36 16.64 7.83
CA PHE A 120 8.00 15.39 8.23
C PHE A 120 7.18 14.17 7.76
N GLY A 121 5.86 14.22 7.93
CA GLY A 121 4.93 13.22 7.40
C GLY A 121 5.02 13.09 5.88
N LEU A 122 5.15 14.20 5.15
CA LEU A 122 5.27 14.17 3.70
C LEU A 122 6.53 13.45 3.21
N PHE A 123 7.62 13.46 3.98
CA PHE A 123 8.89 12.86 3.56
C PHE A 123 9.20 11.51 4.21
N HIS A 124 8.68 11.23 5.41
CA HIS A 124 9.04 10.03 6.19
C HIS A 124 7.85 9.09 6.40
N VAL A 125 6.89 9.44 7.28
CA VAL A 125 5.83 8.52 7.72
C VAL A 125 4.59 8.48 6.82
N GLY A 126 4.48 9.35 5.82
CA GLY A 126 3.27 9.61 5.06
C GLY A 126 2.33 10.60 5.75
N VAL A 127 1.62 11.44 4.98
CA VAL A 127 0.59 12.36 5.52
C VAL A 127 -0.54 11.60 6.22
N TYR A 128 -0.77 10.34 5.85
CA TYR A 128 -1.61 9.40 6.58
C TYR A 128 -0.94 8.03 6.61
N TYR A 129 -1.23 7.21 7.63
CA TYR A 129 -0.43 6.04 8.01
C TYR A 129 -0.11 5.03 6.89
N HIS A 130 -0.98 4.91 5.88
CA HIS A 130 -0.81 3.98 4.76
C HIS A 130 0.06 4.55 3.63
N LEU A 131 0.19 5.90 3.54
CA LEU A 131 0.84 6.61 2.44
C LEU A 131 2.38 6.54 2.47
N TRP A 132 2.97 6.07 3.57
CA TRP A 132 4.43 5.96 3.78
C TRP A 132 5.18 5.20 2.67
N TYR A 133 4.52 4.22 2.03
CA TYR A 133 5.16 3.36 1.03
C TYR A 133 5.69 4.17 -0.17
N ILE A 134 4.98 5.23 -0.58
CA ILE A 134 5.37 6.00 -1.77
C ILE A 134 6.66 6.82 -1.57
N PRO A 135 6.80 7.68 -0.53
CA PRO A 135 8.05 8.39 -0.28
C PRO A 135 9.21 7.42 -0.03
N ALA A 136 8.97 6.30 0.69
CA ALA A 136 9.96 5.26 0.87
C ALA A 136 10.42 4.68 -0.49
N MET A 137 9.50 4.30 -1.38
CA MET A 137 9.80 3.77 -2.71
C MET A 137 10.55 4.78 -3.59
N ILE A 138 10.15 6.05 -3.58
CA ILE A 138 10.84 7.13 -4.30
C ILE A 138 12.29 7.25 -3.83
N LEU A 139 12.50 7.34 -2.52
CA LEU A 139 13.83 7.49 -1.92
C LEU A 139 14.71 6.27 -2.20
N SER A 140 14.18 5.06 -2.03
CA SER A 140 14.93 3.82 -2.31
C SER A 140 15.30 3.70 -3.79
N LEU A 141 14.36 3.94 -4.72
CA LEU A 141 14.62 3.89 -6.16
C LEU A 141 15.69 4.89 -6.58
N PHE A 142 15.57 6.14 -6.12
CA PHE A 142 16.55 7.18 -6.39
C PHE A 142 17.93 6.82 -5.84
N SER A 143 17.99 6.35 -4.59
CA SER A 143 19.25 6.01 -3.92
C SER A 143 19.95 4.83 -4.59
N ILE A 144 19.22 3.74 -4.86
CA ILE A 144 19.79 2.54 -5.49
C ILE A 144 20.23 2.82 -6.93
N ASP A 145 19.44 3.55 -7.73
CA ASP A 145 19.86 3.95 -9.09
C ASP A 145 21.15 4.78 -9.06
N LYS A 146 21.25 5.74 -8.16
CA LYS A 146 22.44 6.60 -8.04
C LYS A 146 23.66 5.81 -7.56
N LEU A 147 23.50 4.97 -6.54
CA LEU A 147 24.60 4.19 -5.99
C LEU A 147 25.14 3.15 -7.00
N LEU A 148 24.27 2.52 -7.79
CA LEU A 148 24.69 1.55 -8.81
C LEU A 148 25.47 2.17 -9.99
N LYS A 149 25.53 3.49 -10.11
CA LYS A 149 26.44 4.17 -11.07
C LYS A 149 27.90 4.12 -10.62
N HIS A 150 28.14 3.92 -9.33
CA HIS A 150 29.49 4.00 -8.73
C HIS A 150 29.90 2.70 -8.03
N PHE A 151 28.94 1.87 -7.62
CA PHE A 151 29.18 0.70 -6.79
C PHE A 151 28.55 -0.55 -7.39
N SER A 152 29.19 -1.70 -7.14
CA SER A 152 28.63 -3.01 -7.52
C SER A 152 27.49 -3.42 -6.59
N TYR A 153 26.62 -4.33 -7.04
CA TYR A 153 25.57 -4.91 -6.21
C TYR A 153 26.08 -5.52 -4.89
N LYS A 154 27.30 -6.05 -4.87
CA LYS A 154 27.92 -6.56 -3.63
C LYS A 154 28.02 -5.48 -2.56
N ILE A 155 28.51 -4.29 -2.94
CA ILE A 155 28.61 -3.13 -2.05
C ILE A 155 27.22 -2.62 -1.66
N ILE A 156 26.28 -2.57 -2.62
CA ILE A 156 24.89 -2.18 -2.33
C ILE A 156 24.26 -3.07 -1.26
N PHE A 157 24.39 -4.39 -1.37
CA PHE A 157 23.88 -5.31 -0.37
C PHE A 157 24.64 -5.22 0.96
N LEU A 158 25.95 -4.97 0.93
CA LEU A 158 26.76 -4.74 2.14
C LEU A 158 26.29 -3.50 2.92
N ILE A 159 25.71 -2.50 2.24
CA ILE A 159 25.10 -1.33 2.86
C ILE A 159 23.65 -1.61 3.28
N ALA A 160 22.85 -2.21 2.38
CA ALA A 160 21.41 -2.37 2.59
C ALA A 160 21.07 -3.39 3.70
N ILE A 161 21.88 -4.44 3.90
CA ILE A 161 21.65 -5.45 4.93
C ILE A 161 21.78 -4.85 6.35
N PRO A 162 22.89 -4.17 6.73
CA PRO A 162 22.98 -3.50 8.02
C PRO A 162 21.87 -2.46 8.26
N LEU A 163 21.48 -1.70 7.23
CA LEU A 163 20.38 -0.75 7.35
C LEU A 163 19.04 -1.45 7.65
N TYR A 164 18.76 -2.56 6.97
CA TYR A 164 17.58 -3.37 7.24
C TYR A 164 17.60 -4.01 8.64
N LEU A 165 18.74 -4.54 9.07
CA LEU A 165 18.91 -5.12 10.40
C LEU A 165 18.73 -4.06 11.49
N PHE A 166 19.30 -2.86 11.31
CA PHE A 166 19.09 -1.74 12.23
C PHE A 166 17.62 -1.32 12.26
N GLY A 167 16.96 -1.21 11.10
CA GLY A 167 15.53 -0.93 11.04
C GLY A 167 14.68 -2.00 11.73
N SER A 168 15.11 -3.26 11.64
CA SER A 168 14.38 -4.39 12.21
C SER A 168 14.32 -4.40 13.73
N LEU A 169 15.21 -3.65 14.40
CA LEU A 169 15.18 -3.48 15.85
C LEU A 169 13.80 -3.01 16.37
N GLU A 170 13.00 -2.33 15.55
CA GLU A 170 11.61 -1.97 15.86
C GLU A 170 10.73 -3.20 16.16
N THR A 171 10.94 -4.28 15.40
CA THR A 171 10.21 -5.56 15.53
C THR A 171 10.83 -6.48 16.58
N TYR A 172 12.15 -6.46 16.75
CA TYR A 172 12.86 -7.26 17.77
C TYR A 172 13.11 -6.50 19.07
N TYR A 173 12.43 -5.37 19.29
CA TYR A 173 12.73 -4.43 20.38
C TYR A 173 12.77 -5.10 21.76
N GLY A 174 11.84 -6.00 22.06
CA GLY A 174 11.79 -6.73 23.34
C GLY A 174 12.93 -7.71 23.56
N LEU A 175 13.71 -8.03 22.53
CA LEU A 175 14.93 -8.86 22.64
C LEU A 175 16.18 -8.01 22.85
N LEU A 176 16.10 -6.67 22.75
CA LEU A 176 17.23 -5.79 22.99
C LEU A 176 17.57 -5.77 24.49
N PRO A 177 18.83 -6.06 24.87
CA PRO A 177 19.27 -5.85 26.23
C PRO A 177 19.23 -4.36 26.57
N ASN A 178 19.01 -4.04 27.84
CA ASN A 178 19.12 -2.66 28.30
C ASN A 178 20.56 -2.17 28.17
N GLY A 179 20.74 -0.88 27.84
CA GLY A 179 22.04 -0.25 27.66
C GLY A 179 22.07 0.64 26.41
N TRP A 180 23.27 1.10 26.07
CA TRP A 180 23.49 2.17 25.10
C TRP A 180 22.80 1.97 23.74
N LEU A 181 22.72 0.73 23.23
CA LEU A 181 22.11 0.44 21.93
C LEU A 181 20.59 0.67 21.98
N LYS A 182 19.93 0.23 23.06
CA LYS A 182 18.49 0.39 23.23
C LYS A 182 18.15 1.86 23.48
N ASP A 183 18.92 2.55 24.32
CA ASP A 183 18.74 3.98 24.58
C ASP A 183 18.94 4.82 23.32
N PHE A 184 19.95 4.49 22.51
CA PHE A 184 20.17 5.12 21.21
C PHE A 184 19.01 4.82 20.23
N PHE A 185 18.50 3.59 20.22
CA PHE A 185 17.37 3.24 19.38
C PHE A 185 16.08 3.95 19.81
N ASP A 186 15.84 4.10 21.11
CA ASP A 186 14.71 4.87 21.66
C ASP A 186 14.80 6.34 21.25
N LEU A 187 15.99 6.95 21.27
CA LEU A 187 16.20 8.30 20.75
C LEU A 187 15.81 8.41 19.27
N ILE A 188 16.22 7.44 18.45
CA ILE A 188 15.85 7.39 17.03
C ILE A 188 14.34 7.26 16.86
N ILE A 189 13.67 6.38 17.59
CA ILE A 189 12.21 6.22 17.53
C ILE A 189 11.48 7.48 18.00
N ASN A 190 11.97 8.17 19.03
CA ASN A 190 11.35 9.42 19.50
C ASN A 190 11.44 10.56 18.48
N ILE A 191 12.49 10.58 17.64
CA ILE A 191 12.67 11.61 16.60
C ILE A 191 11.96 11.22 15.30
N PHE A 192 12.12 9.96 14.87
CA PHE A 192 11.66 9.49 13.56
C PHE A 192 10.31 8.77 13.58
N PHE A 193 9.75 8.51 14.77
CA PHE A 193 8.52 7.75 15.06
C PHE A 193 8.51 6.28 14.65
N THR A 194 9.22 5.93 13.58
CA THR A 194 9.34 4.56 13.07
C THR A 194 10.58 4.43 12.21
N THR A 195 11.11 3.21 12.12
CA THR A 195 12.19 2.85 11.21
C THR A 195 11.69 2.52 9.80
N ARG A 196 10.37 2.45 9.57
CA ARG A 196 9.74 2.22 8.26
C ARG A 196 10.03 3.33 7.26
N SER A 197 11.16 3.24 6.59
CA SER A 197 11.68 4.29 5.70
C SER A 197 12.24 3.73 4.41
N GLY A 198 12.49 4.62 3.44
CA GLY A 198 13.12 4.24 2.18
C GLY A 198 14.52 3.64 2.36
N LEU A 199 15.32 4.16 3.31
CA LEU A 199 16.68 3.67 3.51
C LEU A 199 16.72 2.37 4.32
N LEU A 200 16.03 2.34 5.47
CA LEU A 200 16.09 1.17 6.36
C LEU A 200 15.25 0.00 5.83
N PHE A 201 14.07 0.26 5.27
CA PHE A 201 13.19 -0.82 4.78
C PHE A 201 13.30 -1.01 3.26
N GLY A 202 13.12 0.06 2.48
CA GLY A 202 12.92 -0.06 1.04
C GLY A 202 14.17 -0.41 0.23
N MET A 203 15.37 0.02 0.65
CA MET A 203 16.60 -0.14 -0.14
C MET A 203 16.91 -1.60 -0.49
N ILE A 204 16.79 -2.52 0.48
CA ILE A 204 17.11 -3.93 0.25
C ILE A 204 16.18 -4.55 -0.79
N PHE A 205 14.89 -4.25 -0.74
CA PHE A 205 13.89 -4.79 -1.67
C PHE A 205 13.97 -4.15 -3.06
N ILE A 206 14.30 -2.85 -3.14
CA ILE A 206 14.61 -2.22 -4.44
C ILE A 206 15.87 -2.84 -5.05
N ALA A 207 16.94 -3.00 -4.27
CA ALA A 207 18.18 -3.63 -4.73
C ALA A 207 17.93 -5.06 -5.25
N ILE A 208 17.10 -5.84 -4.54
CA ILE A 208 16.65 -7.16 -4.98
C ILE A 208 15.96 -7.08 -6.35
N GLY A 209 14.98 -6.19 -6.53
CA GLY A 209 14.23 -6.13 -7.80
C GLY A 209 15.08 -5.69 -8.99
N PHE A 210 16.01 -4.75 -8.78
CA PHE A 210 17.00 -4.36 -9.81
C PHE A 210 17.96 -5.53 -10.12
N PHE A 211 18.47 -6.21 -9.08
CA PHE A 211 19.35 -7.36 -9.22
C PHE A 211 18.69 -8.51 -10.01
N ILE A 212 17.43 -8.82 -9.71
CA ILE A 212 16.68 -9.87 -10.41
C ILE A 212 16.56 -9.55 -11.90
N TYR A 213 16.33 -8.29 -12.27
CA TYR A 213 16.27 -7.88 -13.67
C TYR A 213 17.64 -7.95 -14.35
N ASP A 214 18.67 -7.35 -13.75
CA ASP A 214 20.01 -7.24 -14.34
C ASP A 214 20.71 -8.62 -14.49
N TYR A 215 20.44 -9.57 -13.59
CA TYR A 215 21.04 -10.91 -13.58
C TYR A 215 20.09 -12.03 -14.05
N GLN A 216 18.97 -11.69 -14.71
CA GLN A 216 17.94 -12.65 -15.12
C GLN A 216 18.49 -13.89 -15.82
N GLU A 217 19.47 -13.74 -16.73
CA GLU A 217 20.04 -14.86 -17.49
C GLU A 217 20.78 -15.85 -16.59
N LYS A 218 21.53 -15.36 -15.61
CA LYS A 218 22.22 -16.22 -14.64
C LYS A 218 21.21 -16.88 -13.70
N LEU A 219 20.17 -16.15 -13.31
CA LEU A 219 19.14 -16.65 -12.39
C LEU A 219 18.27 -17.76 -13.01
N LYS A 220 18.09 -17.78 -14.34
CA LYS A 220 17.40 -18.88 -15.05
C LYS A 220 17.95 -20.27 -14.71
N ALA A 221 19.27 -20.39 -14.53
CA ALA A 221 19.90 -21.67 -14.19
C ALA A 221 19.47 -22.20 -12.80
N PHE A 222 19.07 -21.30 -11.90
CA PHE A 222 18.68 -21.62 -10.53
C PHE A 222 17.17 -21.80 -10.35
N VAL A 223 16.35 -21.45 -11.36
CA VAL A 223 14.87 -21.48 -11.30
C VAL A 223 14.32 -22.82 -10.82
N LYS A 224 14.95 -23.95 -11.21
CA LYS A 224 14.50 -25.28 -10.77
C LYS A 224 14.54 -25.50 -9.25
N TYR A 225 15.38 -24.77 -8.52
CA TYR A 225 15.49 -24.84 -7.06
C TYR A 225 14.61 -23.80 -6.35
N ILE A 226 14.12 -22.79 -7.06
CA ILE A 226 13.40 -21.65 -6.48
C ILE A 226 12.11 -22.06 -5.75
N PRO A 227 11.28 -23.01 -6.25
CA PRO A 227 10.10 -23.45 -5.49
C PRO A 227 10.46 -24.03 -4.11
N LEU A 228 11.49 -24.89 -4.06
CA LEU A 228 11.96 -25.50 -2.81
C LEU A 228 12.51 -24.45 -1.84
N LEU A 229 13.37 -23.55 -2.33
CA LEU A 229 13.91 -22.45 -1.51
C LEU A 229 12.81 -21.51 -1.02
N THR A 230 11.78 -21.25 -1.82
CA THR A 230 10.66 -20.42 -1.38
C THR A 230 9.88 -21.08 -0.26
N ILE A 231 9.62 -22.40 -0.34
CA ILE A 231 8.97 -23.15 0.73
C ILE A 231 9.84 -23.16 1.99
N LEU A 232 11.15 -23.38 1.87
CA LEU A 232 12.09 -23.33 2.98
C LEU A 232 12.05 -21.98 3.69
N PHE A 233 12.23 -20.87 2.96
CA PHE A 233 12.20 -19.54 3.55
C PHE A 233 10.81 -19.13 4.04
N ALA A 234 9.73 -19.66 3.46
CA ALA A 234 8.38 -19.47 4.00
C ALA A 234 8.23 -20.15 5.37
N SER A 235 8.72 -21.38 5.51
CA SER A 235 8.72 -22.09 6.80
C SER A 235 9.57 -21.36 7.85
N LEU A 236 10.75 -20.85 7.47
CA LEU A 236 11.59 -20.06 8.36
C LEU A 236 10.95 -18.72 8.74
N LEU A 237 10.28 -18.05 7.80
CA LEU A 237 9.51 -16.83 8.06
C LEU A 237 8.37 -17.08 9.04
N ILE A 238 7.66 -18.20 8.87
CA ILE A 238 6.62 -18.63 9.81
C ILE A 238 7.23 -18.90 11.19
N ALA A 239 8.30 -19.68 11.27
CA ALA A 239 8.96 -19.98 12.53
C ALA A 239 9.42 -18.71 13.25
N GLU A 240 10.09 -17.80 12.54
CA GLU A 240 10.53 -16.49 13.05
C GLU A 240 9.34 -15.67 13.59
N GLY A 241 8.27 -15.54 12.80
CA GLY A 241 7.10 -14.77 13.21
C GLY A 241 6.39 -15.37 14.43
N MET A 242 6.35 -16.70 14.54
CA MET A 242 5.76 -17.41 15.68
C MET A 242 6.60 -17.26 16.95
N LEU A 243 7.93 -17.29 16.86
CA LEU A 243 8.83 -17.01 17.99
C LEU A 243 8.63 -15.59 18.55
N LEU A 244 8.25 -14.64 17.70
CA LEU A 244 7.98 -13.25 18.08
C LEU A 244 6.56 -13.01 18.62
N TYR A 245 5.71 -14.04 18.71
CA TYR A 245 4.29 -13.87 19.09
C TYR A 245 4.14 -13.15 20.43
N GLN A 246 4.86 -13.62 21.45
CA GLN A 246 4.80 -13.10 22.82
C GLN A 246 5.89 -12.07 23.14
N VAL A 247 6.75 -11.74 22.17
CA VAL A 247 7.84 -10.77 22.37
C VAL A 247 7.28 -9.35 22.27
N PRO A 248 7.54 -8.48 23.29
CA PRO A 248 7.20 -7.06 23.21
C PRO A 248 7.90 -6.40 22.02
N LYS A 249 7.20 -5.54 21.32
CA LYS A 249 7.66 -4.92 20.07
C LYS A 249 7.05 -3.54 19.93
N LEU A 250 7.75 -2.63 19.25
CA LEU A 250 7.23 -1.30 18.96
C LEU A 250 6.25 -1.35 17.78
N ASP A 251 6.66 -2.02 16.69
CA ASP A 251 5.80 -2.38 15.56
C ASP A 251 6.39 -3.60 14.82
N MET A 252 5.59 -4.29 14.02
CA MET A 252 5.97 -5.53 13.33
C MET A 252 6.00 -5.35 11.82
N ASN A 253 7.05 -4.72 11.30
CA ASN A 253 7.19 -4.49 9.86
C ASN A 253 8.35 -5.27 9.25
N PHE A 254 9.35 -5.60 10.06
CA PHE A 254 10.59 -6.21 9.62
C PHE A 254 10.64 -7.64 10.11
N LEU A 255 10.96 -8.56 9.22
CA LEU A 255 11.30 -9.94 9.55
C LEU A 255 12.56 -10.29 8.76
N ILE A 256 13.53 -10.95 9.38
CA ILE A 256 14.81 -11.22 8.72
C ILE A 256 14.60 -12.20 7.57
N MET A 257 13.78 -13.24 7.78
CA MET A 257 13.48 -14.24 6.75
C MET A 257 12.59 -13.72 5.63
N LEU A 258 11.97 -12.55 5.80
CA LEU A 258 11.19 -11.88 4.76
C LEU A 258 12.06 -11.48 3.57
N VAL A 259 13.34 -11.17 3.79
CA VAL A 259 14.30 -10.78 2.74
C VAL A 259 14.58 -11.95 1.78
N PRO A 260 15.13 -13.10 2.22
CA PRO A 260 15.38 -14.23 1.32
C PRO A 260 14.07 -14.83 0.78
N PHE A 261 13.00 -14.87 1.58
CA PHE A 261 11.68 -15.30 1.09
C PHE A 261 11.22 -14.43 -0.09
N SER A 262 11.26 -13.10 0.04
CA SER A 262 10.76 -12.20 -1.00
C SER A 262 11.55 -12.30 -2.30
N PHE A 263 12.87 -12.52 -2.23
CA PHE A 263 13.71 -12.80 -3.40
C PHE A 263 13.26 -14.08 -4.12
N CYS A 264 13.17 -15.20 -3.39
CA CYS A 264 12.78 -16.48 -3.98
C CYS A 264 11.33 -16.46 -4.48
N PHE A 265 10.41 -15.88 -3.71
CA PHE A 265 9.00 -15.79 -4.06
C PHE A 265 8.77 -14.97 -5.33
N PHE A 266 9.45 -13.82 -5.48
CA PHE A 266 9.33 -13.01 -6.69
C PHE A 266 9.89 -13.74 -7.93
N LEU A 267 11.02 -14.44 -7.78
CA LEU A 267 11.57 -15.28 -8.85
C LEU A 267 10.62 -16.42 -9.22
N TRP A 268 10.00 -17.08 -8.23
CA TRP A 268 9.04 -18.15 -8.47
C TRP A 268 7.82 -17.62 -9.25
N VAL A 269 7.33 -16.44 -8.88
CA VAL A 269 6.23 -15.77 -9.56
C VAL A 269 6.58 -15.47 -11.03
N LEU A 270 7.79 -14.96 -11.30
CA LEU A 270 8.26 -14.70 -12.68
C LEU A 270 8.43 -15.98 -13.50
N ALA A 271 8.88 -17.06 -12.87
CA ALA A 271 9.11 -18.36 -13.49
C ALA A 271 7.88 -19.28 -13.48
N PHE A 272 6.73 -18.80 -13.01
CA PHE A 272 5.58 -19.67 -12.78
C PHE A 272 5.15 -20.33 -14.11
N PRO A 273 4.99 -21.68 -14.13
CA PRO A 273 4.90 -22.42 -15.39
C PRO A 273 3.58 -22.18 -16.16
N LYS A 274 2.55 -21.70 -15.47
CA LYS A 274 1.24 -21.42 -16.08
C LYS A 274 1.05 -19.93 -16.29
N ILE A 275 0.66 -19.56 -17.51
CA ILE A 275 0.31 -18.18 -17.84
C ILE A 275 -1.22 -18.08 -17.88
N PRO A 276 -1.84 -17.15 -17.14
CA PRO A 276 -3.28 -16.91 -17.23
C PRO A 276 -3.68 -16.49 -18.65
N HIS A 277 -4.76 -17.07 -19.18
CA HIS A 277 -5.26 -16.76 -20.52
C HIS A 277 -6.04 -15.44 -20.61
N PHE A 278 -6.44 -14.86 -19.48
CA PHE A 278 -7.18 -13.59 -19.45
C PHE A 278 -6.27 -12.36 -19.37
N GLU A 279 -6.83 -11.19 -19.65
CA GLU A 279 -6.14 -9.89 -19.55
C GLU A 279 -6.05 -9.40 -18.10
N THR A 280 -4.83 -9.13 -17.62
CA THR A 280 -4.57 -8.74 -16.22
C THR A 280 -4.47 -7.23 -16.01
N LYS A 281 -4.56 -6.42 -17.07
CA LYS A 281 -4.42 -4.96 -16.99
C LYS A 281 -5.37 -4.34 -15.95
N LYS A 282 -6.63 -4.75 -15.95
CA LYS A 282 -7.64 -4.25 -15.01
C LYS A 282 -7.33 -4.63 -13.56
N ILE A 283 -6.79 -5.83 -13.34
CA ILE A 283 -6.37 -6.32 -12.01
C ILE A 283 -5.19 -5.49 -11.49
N ARG A 284 -4.22 -5.20 -12.35
CA ARG A 284 -3.11 -4.30 -12.04
C ARG A 284 -3.61 -2.91 -11.65
N GLU A 285 -4.53 -2.33 -12.42
CA GLU A 285 -5.13 -1.03 -12.09
C GLU A 285 -5.89 -1.06 -10.76
N LEU A 286 -6.65 -2.13 -10.49
CA LEU A 286 -7.34 -2.31 -9.22
C LEU A 286 -6.36 -2.33 -8.03
N SER A 287 -5.26 -3.09 -8.12
CA SER A 287 -4.25 -3.16 -7.04
C SER A 287 -3.71 -1.78 -6.64
N LYS A 288 -3.53 -0.88 -7.61
CA LYS A 288 -3.11 0.50 -7.36
C LYS A 288 -4.17 1.29 -6.59
N TYR A 289 -5.42 1.21 -7.01
CA TYR A 289 -6.49 1.98 -6.37
C TYR A 289 -6.90 1.43 -5.00
N TYR A 290 -6.79 0.11 -4.80
CA TYR A 290 -6.96 -0.52 -3.48
C TYR A 290 -6.05 0.15 -2.45
N TYR A 291 -4.78 0.35 -2.79
CA TYR A 291 -3.82 1.03 -1.92
C TYR A 291 -4.29 2.44 -1.51
N PHE A 292 -4.85 3.24 -2.41
CA PHE A 292 -5.23 4.62 -2.09
C PHE A 292 -6.55 4.77 -1.34
N VAL A 293 -7.53 3.89 -1.60
CA VAL A 293 -8.91 4.12 -1.14
C VAL A 293 -9.31 3.24 0.03
N HIS A 294 -8.58 2.16 0.33
CA HIS A 294 -9.01 1.19 1.34
C HIS A 294 -9.19 1.79 2.74
N THR A 295 -8.35 2.75 3.13
CA THR A 295 -8.44 3.35 4.48
C THR A 295 -9.74 4.14 4.66
N VAL A 296 -10.24 4.79 3.61
CA VAL A 296 -11.56 5.43 3.61
C VAL A 296 -12.66 4.39 3.82
N CYS A 297 -12.59 3.26 3.11
CA CYS A 297 -13.57 2.18 3.25
C CYS A 297 -13.53 1.55 4.65
N ILE A 298 -12.34 1.37 5.23
CA ILE A 298 -12.15 0.84 6.59
C ILE A 298 -12.84 1.75 7.60
N VAL A 299 -12.55 3.05 7.57
CA VAL A 299 -13.18 4.02 8.50
C VAL A 299 -14.70 4.00 8.34
N ILE A 300 -15.21 3.99 7.10
CA ILE A 300 -16.66 3.99 6.88
C ILE A 300 -17.31 2.73 7.48
N VAL A 301 -16.81 1.54 7.14
CA VAL A 301 -17.45 0.30 7.58
C VAL A 301 -17.30 0.12 9.10
N GLU A 302 -16.13 0.37 9.67
CA GLU A 302 -15.91 0.18 11.12
C GLU A 302 -16.77 1.11 11.96
N GLU A 303 -16.96 2.37 11.57
CA GLU A 303 -17.77 3.32 12.34
C GLU A 303 -19.27 3.03 12.23
N ILE A 304 -19.76 2.60 11.06
CA ILE A 304 -21.15 2.12 10.89
C ILE A 304 -21.40 0.89 11.77
N THR A 305 -20.51 -0.11 11.70
CA THR A 305 -20.69 -1.36 12.46
C THR A 305 -20.69 -1.10 13.97
N LYS A 306 -19.80 -0.24 14.47
CA LYS A 306 -19.79 0.16 15.89
C LYS A 306 -21.13 0.80 16.29
N THR A 307 -21.59 1.78 15.50
CA THR A 307 -22.74 2.64 15.87
C THR A 307 -24.07 1.90 15.90
N LEU A 308 -24.27 0.95 14.99
CA LEU A 308 -25.55 0.25 14.87
C LEU A 308 -25.70 -0.91 15.87
N HIS A 309 -24.75 -1.12 16.78
CA HIS A 309 -24.68 -2.29 17.69
C HIS A 309 -25.07 -3.60 16.98
N PHE A 310 -24.69 -3.73 15.70
CA PHE A 310 -24.94 -4.94 14.94
C PHE A 310 -23.94 -6.01 15.39
N ASP A 311 -24.07 -6.45 16.64
CA ASP A 311 -23.46 -7.69 17.12
C ASP A 311 -23.90 -8.87 16.26
N LEU A 312 -25.05 -8.72 15.56
CA LEU A 312 -25.63 -9.61 14.55
C LEU A 312 -25.08 -9.49 13.10
N LEU A 313 -24.24 -8.50 12.75
CA LEU A 313 -23.35 -8.55 11.57
C LEU A 313 -22.11 -9.43 11.90
N ILE A 314 -22.43 -10.65 12.33
CA ILE A 314 -21.61 -11.67 12.98
C ILE A 314 -20.50 -12.17 12.06
N THR A 315 -19.40 -11.46 12.07
CA THR A 315 -18.02 -11.94 12.23
C THR A 315 -17.10 -10.85 11.70
N LYS A 316 -15.96 -10.66 12.36
CA LYS A 316 -14.78 -9.96 11.85
C LYS A 316 -14.50 -10.19 10.35
N VAL A 317 -14.82 -11.38 9.86
CA VAL A 317 -14.73 -11.78 8.45
C VAL A 317 -15.73 -11.01 7.56
N ILE A 318 -17.00 -10.89 7.95
CA ILE A 318 -18.01 -10.16 7.17
C ILE A 318 -17.63 -8.68 7.04
N ASN A 319 -17.20 -8.04 8.14
CA ASN A 319 -16.71 -6.66 8.09
C ASN A 319 -15.57 -6.50 7.08
N PHE A 320 -14.60 -7.41 7.10
CA PHE A 320 -13.52 -7.44 6.12
C PHE A 320 -14.04 -7.61 4.68
N LEU A 321 -15.00 -8.51 4.44
CA LEU A 321 -15.60 -8.70 3.12
C LEU A 321 -16.35 -7.45 2.61
N ILE A 322 -17.06 -6.74 3.50
CA ILE A 322 -17.73 -5.47 3.15
C ILE A 322 -16.69 -4.40 2.80
N ILE A 323 -15.61 -4.29 3.59
CA ILE A 323 -14.49 -3.37 3.31
C ILE A 323 -13.88 -3.69 1.94
N LEU A 324 -13.64 -4.96 1.63
CA LEU A 324 -13.12 -5.39 0.33
C LEU A 324 -14.09 -5.05 -0.81
N LEU A 325 -15.38 -5.32 -0.65
CA LEU A 325 -16.40 -5.00 -1.64
C LEU A 325 -16.46 -3.49 -1.90
N LEU A 326 -16.52 -2.68 -0.84
CA LEU A 326 -16.57 -1.23 -0.96
C LEU A 326 -15.31 -0.68 -1.62
N THR A 327 -14.14 -1.18 -1.21
CA THR A 327 -12.85 -0.84 -1.83
C THR A 327 -12.81 -1.23 -3.31
N HIS A 328 -13.36 -2.39 -3.67
CA HIS A 328 -13.47 -2.83 -5.05
C HIS A 328 -14.34 -1.91 -5.89
N LEU A 329 -15.55 -1.62 -5.43
CA LEU A 329 -16.52 -0.76 -6.12
C LEU A 329 -15.97 0.66 -6.30
N LEU A 330 -15.39 1.23 -5.25
CA LEU A 330 -14.78 2.56 -5.29
C LEU A 330 -13.58 2.58 -6.25
N SER A 331 -12.72 1.56 -6.22
CA SER A 331 -11.60 1.44 -7.16
C SER A 331 -12.05 1.35 -8.61
N LEU A 332 -13.11 0.58 -8.90
CA LEU A 332 -13.71 0.52 -10.25
C LEU A 332 -14.25 1.89 -10.69
N LEU A 333 -14.85 2.64 -9.77
CA LEU A 333 -15.32 4.00 -10.02
C LEU A 333 -14.14 4.92 -10.39
N PHE A 334 -13.04 4.89 -9.65
CA PHE A 334 -11.84 5.67 -9.96
C PHE A 334 -11.24 5.33 -11.33
N ILE A 335 -11.14 4.04 -11.67
CA ILE A 335 -10.67 3.59 -12.99
C ILE A 335 -11.57 4.18 -14.11
N LYS A 336 -12.89 4.15 -13.93
CA LYS A 336 -13.84 4.71 -14.90
C LYS A 336 -13.75 6.23 -15.00
N ILE A 337 -13.49 6.94 -13.90
CA ILE A 337 -13.29 8.40 -13.90
C ILE A 337 -12.00 8.75 -14.64
N GLN A 338 -10.89 8.07 -14.34
CA GLN A 338 -9.59 8.35 -14.95
C GLN A 338 -9.58 8.10 -16.46
N ALA A 339 -10.36 7.11 -16.93
CA ALA A 339 -10.50 6.81 -18.35
C ALA A 339 -11.21 7.93 -19.16
N ARG A 340 -11.73 8.97 -18.50
CA ARG A 340 -12.54 10.02 -19.13
C ARG A 340 -11.86 11.38 -19.03
N LYS A 341 -11.94 12.17 -20.11
CA LYS A 341 -11.68 13.62 -20.03
C LYS A 341 -12.84 14.26 -19.27
N THR A 342 -12.52 14.97 -18.19
CA THR A 342 -13.51 15.50 -17.26
C THR A 342 -13.33 17.01 -17.11
N SER A 343 -14.44 17.73 -16.97
CA SER A 343 -14.43 19.17 -16.74
C SER A 343 -14.17 19.48 -15.27
N GLY A 344 -13.24 20.39 -14.98
CA GLY A 344 -12.93 20.83 -13.61
C GLY A 344 -14.17 21.33 -12.85
N LEU A 345 -15.14 21.93 -13.55
CA LEU A 345 -16.41 22.37 -12.97
C LEU A 345 -17.22 21.23 -12.32
N SER A 346 -17.24 20.05 -12.93
CA SER A 346 -17.94 18.89 -12.37
C SER A 346 -17.26 18.35 -11.12
N ALA A 347 -15.93 18.46 -11.04
CA ALA A 347 -15.19 18.07 -9.85
C ALA A 347 -15.51 19.02 -8.69
N VAL A 348 -15.49 20.34 -8.94
CA VAL A 348 -15.85 21.36 -7.95
C VAL A 348 -17.29 21.18 -7.47
N ALA A 349 -18.24 21.02 -8.40
CA ALA A 349 -19.65 20.78 -8.05
C ALA A 349 -19.83 19.50 -7.22
N ALA A 350 -19.12 18.42 -7.55
CA ALA A 350 -19.19 17.18 -6.80
C ALA A 350 -18.66 17.31 -5.36
N VAL A 351 -17.59 18.09 -5.16
CA VAL A 351 -17.02 18.36 -3.83
C VAL A 351 -17.99 19.17 -2.97
N ILE A 352 -18.61 20.22 -3.53
CA ILE A 352 -19.58 21.07 -2.81
C ILE A 352 -20.84 20.30 -2.48
N LEU A 353 -21.46 19.64 -3.46
CA LEU A 353 -22.65 18.81 -3.25
C LEU A 353 -22.35 17.67 -2.28
N GLY A 354 -21.16 17.07 -2.38
CA GLY A 354 -20.70 16.05 -1.47
C GLY A 354 -20.66 16.53 -0.03
N ALA A 355 -20.14 17.74 0.22
CA ALA A 355 -20.08 18.31 1.57
C ALA A 355 -21.47 18.50 2.17
N PHE A 356 -22.43 19.02 1.38
CA PHE A 356 -23.81 19.19 1.83
C PHE A 356 -24.49 17.86 2.19
N ILE A 357 -24.37 16.86 1.32
CA ILE A 357 -24.95 15.53 1.56
C ILE A 357 -24.27 14.86 2.77
N THR A 358 -22.95 14.98 2.90
CA THR A 358 -22.22 14.49 4.08
C THR A 358 -22.72 15.13 5.35
N ALA A 359 -22.95 16.45 5.39
CA ALA A 359 -23.47 17.13 6.57
C ALA A 359 -24.83 16.54 7.01
N ILE A 360 -25.72 16.25 6.07
CA ILE A 360 -27.01 15.59 6.36
C ILE A 360 -26.81 14.19 6.94
N PHE A 361 -26.05 13.34 6.25
CA PHE A 361 -25.82 11.96 6.70
C PHE A 361 -25.08 11.91 8.05
N SER A 362 -24.05 12.74 8.24
CA SER A 362 -23.34 12.84 9.50
C SER A 362 -24.26 13.35 10.62
N GLY A 363 -25.08 14.37 10.36
CA GLY A 363 -26.06 14.86 11.34
C GLY A 363 -27.05 13.78 11.79
N LEU A 364 -27.62 13.03 10.83
CA LEU A 364 -28.47 11.89 11.13
C LEU A 364 -27.72 10.80 11.90
N PHE A 365 -26.49 10.50 11.50
CA PHE A 365 -25.67 9.47 12.15
C PHE A 365 -25.33 9.82 13.60
N TYR A 366 -24.96 11.06 13.88
CA TYR A 366 -24.70 11.53 15.25
C TYR A 366 -25.97 11.56 16.10
N HIS A 367 -27.15 11.81 15.52
CA HIS A 367 -28.41 11.77 16.24
C HIS A 367 -28.87 10.33 16.56
N LEU A 368 -28.67 9.38 15.63
CA LEU A 368 -29.08 7.98 15.81
C LEU A 368 -28.10 7.17 16.65
N LYS A 369 -26.94 7.74 16.94
CA LYS A 369 -25.87 7.04 17.61
C LYS A 369 -26.15 6.86 19.11
N PRO A 370 -25.86 5.67 19.65
CA PRO A 370 -25.77 5.41 21.09
C PRO A 370 -24.77 6.36 21.80
N ALA A 371 -25.19 6.92 22.94
CA ALA A 371 -24.47 7.99 23.63
C ALA A 371 -23.08 7.60 24.17
N ASP A 372 -22.83 6.32 24.36
CA ASP A 372 -21.59 5.73 24.89
C ASP A 372 -20.51 5.49 23.82
N ILE A 373 -20.89 5.48 22.54
CA ILE A 373 -19.93 5.26 21.46
C ILE A 373 -19.13 6.55 21.28
N ILE A 374 -17.86 6.46 20.88
CA ILE A 374 -17.07 7.60 20.36
C ILE A 374 -16.78 7.32 18.89
N ILE A 375 -17.17 8.25 18.00
CA ILE A 375 -16.94 8.11 16.55
C ILE A 375 -15.54 8.62 16.24
N ARG A 376 -14.82 7.89 15.38
CA ARG A 376 -13.56 8.35 14.80
C ARG A 376 -13.77 9.66 14.03
N PHE A 377 -12.92 10.65 14.29
CA PHE A 377 -13.02 11.97 13.65
C PHE A 377 -12.86 11.88 12.12
N GLU A 378 -12.16 10.85 11.63
CA GLU A 378 -11.96 10.61 10.20
C GLU A 378 -13.29 10.34 9.48
N TRP A 379 -14.32 9.89 10.19
CA TRP A 379 -15.62 9.51 9.65
C TRP A 379 -16.21 10.52 8.66
N VAL A 380 -16.33 11.78 9.09
CA VAL A 380 -16.95 12.84 8.26
C VAL A 380 -16.14 13.08 6.99
N HIS A 381 -14.81 13.11 7.10
CA HIS A 381 -13.92 13.33 5.97
C HIS A 381 -13.92 12.15 4.98
N CYS A 382 -13.90 10.91 5.50
CA CYS A 382 -14.00 9.70 4.70
C CYS A 382 -15.36 9.61 3.99
N LEU A 383 -16.45 9.96 4.67
CA LEU A 383 -17.78 10.01 4.08
C LEU A 383 -17.87 11.10 3.00
N TRP A 384 -17.31 12.28 3.24
CA TRP A 384 -17.22 13.35 2.24
C TRP A 384 -16.44 12.93 1.00
N PHE A 385 -15.29 12.30 1.18
CA PHE A 385 -14.53 11.73 0.08
C PHE A 385 -15.38 10.73 -0.71
N PHE A 386 -15.98 9.76 -0.04
CA PHE A 386 -16.77 8.71 -0.69
C PHE A 386 -17.94 9.29 -1.48
N ILE A 387 -18.73 10.18 -0.87
CA ILE A 387 -19.91 10.78 -1.50
C ILE A 387 -19.49 11.68 -2.68
N SER A 388 -18.46 12.52 -2.52
CA SER A 388 -18.00 13.41 -3.58
C SER A 388 -17.58 12.66 -4.84
N PHE A 389 -16.84 11.55 -4.71
CA PHE A 389 -16.44 10.75 -5.87
C PHE A 389 -17.60 10.02 -6.55
N ASN A 390 -18.60 9.57 -5.77
CA ASN A 390 -19.82 8.99 -6.32
C ASN A 390 -20.64 10.03 -7.09
N ILE A 391 -20.84 11.23 -6.53
CA ILE A 391 -21.51 12.34 -7.23
C ILE A 391 -20.74 12.70 -8.49
N TYR A 392 -19.41 12.80 -8.41
CA TYR A 392 -18.58 13.14 -9.56
C TYR A 392 -18.77 12.13 -10.71
N PHE A 393 -18.78 10.83 -10.38
CA PHE A 393 -19.06 9.79 -11.36
C PHE A 393 -20.46 9.93 -12.00
N LEU A 394 -21.49 10.25 -11.21
CA LEU A 394 -22.84 10.49 -11.71
C LEU A 394 -22.91 11.71 -12.65
N LEU A 395 -22.24 12.82 -12.30
CA LEU A 395 -22.16 14.01 -13.15
C LEU A 395 -21.49 13.69 -14.50
N ILE A 396 -20.42 12.91 -14.48
CA ILE A 396 -19.72 12.45 -15.69
C ILE A 396 -20.62 11.54 -16.54
N LEU A 397 -21.45 10.69 -15.92
CA LEU A 397 -22.44 9.88 -16.64
C LEU A 397 -23.56 10.73 -17.26
N LYS A 398 -23.99 11.80 -16.60
CA LYS A 398 -25.03 12.71 -17.10
C LYS A 398 -24.56 13.53 -18.31
N GLN A 399 -23.31 13.97 -18.33
CA GLN A 399 -22.70 14.62 -19.50
C GLN A 399 -22.72 13.73 -20.75
N ARG A 400 -22.65 12.40 -20.58
CA ARG A 400 -22.77 11.43 -21.68
C ARG A 400 -24.20 11.36 -22.26
N LYS A 401 -25.23 11.58 -21.44
CA LYS A 401 -26.64 11.53 -21.85
C LYS A 401 -27.14 12.83 -22.49
N THR A 402 -26.31 13.87 -22.54
CA THR A 402 -26.63 15.16 -23.16
C THR A 402 -25.80 15.42 -24.43
N PRO A 403 -25.86 14.57 -25.48
CA PRO A 403 -25.34 14.95 -26.80
C PRO A 403 -26.23 15.99 -27.51
N VAL A 404 -27.41 16.29 -26.98
CA VAL A 404 -28.45 17.07 -27.68
C VAL A 404 -28.25 18.60 -27.59
N PHE A 405 -27.57 19.12 -26.56
CA PHE A 405 -27.47 20.58 -26.41
C PHE A 405 -26.40 21.24 -27.30
N SER A 406 -25.37 20.51 -27.74
CA SER A 406 -24.39 21.07 -28.69
C SER A 406 -24.86 21.03 -30.15
N PHE A 407 -25.83 20.16 -30.47
CA PHE A 407 -26.42 20.10 -31.81
C PHE A 407 -27.54 21.15 -31.98
N ALA A 408 -28.31 21.42 -30.92
CA ALA A 408 -29.35 22.46 -30.94
C ALA A 408 -28.76 23.88 -31.13
N ILE A 409 -27.62 24.19 -30.49
CA ILE A 409 -26.98 25.50 -30.64
C ILE A 409 -26.27 25.65 -31.98
N LYS A 410 -25.68 24.58 -32.54
CA LYS A 410 -25.09 24.60 -33.90
C LYS A 410 -26.12 24.75 -35.02
N LYS A 411 -27.36 24.34 -34.79
CA LYS A 411 -28.47 24.46 -35.76
C LYS A 411 -29.28 25.76 -35.62
N LEU A 412 -29.01 26.54 -34.57
CA LEU A 412 -29.57 27.88 -34.33
C LEU A 412 -28.60 28.99 -34.76
N LEU A 413 -27.33 28.64 -35.05
CA LEU A 413 -26.27 29.55 -35.48
C LEU A 413 -25.74 29.25 -36.90
N ALA A 414 -26.39 28.33 -37.62
CA ALA A 414 -26.22 28.07 -39.05
C ALA A 414 -27.60 28.19 -39.69
#